data_AF-T1EGN3-F1
#
_entry.id   AF-T1EGN3-F1
#
_cell.length_a   1.000
_cell.length_b   1.000
_cell.length_c   1.000
_cell.angle_alpha   90.00
_cell.angle_beta   90.00
_cell.angle_gamma   90.00
#
_symmetry.space_group_name_H-M   'P 1'
#
loop_
_entity.id
_entity.type
_entity.pdbx_description
1 polymer ?
#
loop_
_entity_poly.entity_id
_entity_poly.type
_entity_poly.pdbx_seq_one_letter_code
_entity_poly.pdbx_strand_id
1 'polypeptide(L)'
;TELFHIFVGDLSPDAETNQLREAFAPFGQISDCKIIRDPQTSKSRGYGFVSFFRKEDAENAISKMNGQKVGSRPIRTNWAVRKPASAAQKEANTKPLTYDEVFCQTSSTNCTVYCGGITAGLSEELLHEAFNSFGTIQEIRVFKDKGYAFIRFCSKSTAAQAIVSMNGAEINGYTIKCSWGKETPTSN
;
A
#
# COMPACT_ATOMS: atom_id res chain seq x y z
N THR A 1 17.23 16.49 -5.60
CA THR A 1 17.87 16.75 -4.29
C THR A 1 17.42 15.69 -3.33
N GLU A 2 18.35 14.99 -2.68
CA GLU A 2 18.00 14.01 -1.64
C GLU A 2 17.44 14.76 -0.41
N LEU A 3 16.40 14.21 0.22
CA LEU A 3 15.82 14.76 1.44
C LEU A 3 15.92 13.71 2.54
N PHE A 4 16.30 14.14 3.73
CA PHE A 4 16.56 13.28 4.88
C PHE A 4 15.33 13.27 5.79
N HIS A 5 14.76 12.08 5.98
CA HIS A 5 13.45 11.94 6.61
C HIS A 5 13.60 11.41 8.03
N ILE A 6 12.88 12.02 8.95
CA ILE A 6 12.84 11.71 10.37
C ILE A 6 11.43 11.26 10.72
N PHE A 7 11.33 10.13 11.40
CA PHE A 7 10.11 9.65 12.03
C PHE A 7 9.99 10.27 13.42
N VAL A 8 8.82 10.80 13.73
CA VAL A 8 8.50 11.38 15.04
C VAL A 8 7.30 10.63 15.62
N GLY A 9 7.54 9.78 16.61
CA GLY A 9 6.53 9.01 17.33
C GLY A 9 6.19 9.58 18.69
N ASP A 10 5.23 8.94 19.36
CA ASP A 10 4.74 9.30 20.69
C ASP A 10 4.21 10.75 20.79
N LEU A 11 3.75 11.29 19.65
CA LEU A 11 3.13 12.61 19.60
C LEU A 11 1.81 12.61 20.38
N SER A 12 1.55 13.72 21.05
CA SER A 12 0.25 13.93 21.70
C SER A 12 -0.89 13.91 20.66
N PRO A 13 -2.10 13.46 21.02
CA PRO A 13 -3.23 13.48 20.10
C PRO A 13 -3.59 14.91 19.63
N ASP A 14 -3.35 15.89 20.49
CA ASP A 14 -3.50 17.33 20.23
C ASP A 14 -2.28 17.97 19.54
N ALA A 15 -1.26 17.18 19.20
CA ALA A 15 -0.09 17.70 18.51
C ALA A 15 -0.46 18.16 17.09
N GLU A 16 0.03 19.34 16.73
CA GLU A 16 -0.20 19.95 15.43
C GLU A 16 1.08 20.02 14.60
N THR A 17 0.91 20.01 13.28
CA THR A 17 2.02 20.10 12.34
C THR A 17 2.84 21.39 12.56
N ASN A 18 2.19 22.50 12.95
CA ASN A 18 2.88 23.75 13.26
C ASN A 18 3.82 23.61 14.47
N GLN A 19 3.36 23.01 15.57
CA GLN A 19 4.20 22.74 16.75
C GLN A 19 5.39 21.84 16.39
N LEU A 20 5.15 20.81 15.57
CA LEU A 20 6.22 19.95 15.08
C LEU A 20 7.23 20.73 14.24
N ARG A 21 6.77 21.63 13.37
CA ARG A 21 7.64 22.46 12.54
C ARG A 21 8.47 23.43 13.39
N GLU A 22 7.85 24.14 14.33
CA GLU A 22 8.54 25.08 15.22
C GLU A 22 9.58 24.40 16.09
N ALA A 23 9.25 23.21 16.61
CA ALA A 23 10.18 22.42 17.42
C ALA A 23 11.41 21.95 16.62
N PHE A 24 11.26 21.70 15.33
CA PHE A 24 12.34 21.19 14.47
C PHE A 24 13.07 22.27 13.66
N ALA A 25 12.49 23.48 13.54
CA ALA A 25 13.07 24.62 12.83
C ALA A 25 14.47 25.06 13.30
N PRO A 26 14.83 25.05 14.61
CA PRO A 26 16.17 25.47 15.05
C PRO A 26 17.30 24.51 14.64
N PHE A 27 16.98 23.28 14.22
CA PHE A 27 18.00 22.30 13.83
C PHE A 27 18.39 22.39 12.34
N GLY A 28 17.55 23.00 11.52
CA GLY A 28 17.82 23.15 10.10
C GLY A 28 16.58 23.47 9.26
N GLN A 29 16.79 23.61 7.96
CA GLN A 29 15.70 23.95 7.06
C GLN A 29 14.82 22.73 6.80
N ILE A 30 13.56 22.82 7.24
CA ILE A 30 12.53 21.80 7.02
C ILE A 30 11.98 21.96 5.59
N SER A 31 12.04 20.88 4.81
CA SER A 31 11.43 20.80 3.48
C SER A 31 9.94 20.44 3.54
N ASP A 32 9.55 19.50 4.40
CA ASP A 32 8.18 19.03 4.55
C ASP A 32 7.97 18.43 5.94
N CYS A 33 6.80 18.64 6.53
CA CYS A 33 6.44 18.00 7.80
C CYS A 33 4.95 17.68 7.84
N LYS A 34 4.59 16.51 8.36
CA LYS A 34 3.19 16.08 8.46
C LYS A 34 2.95 15.18 9.67
N ILE A 35 1.79 15.32 10.28
CA ILE A 35 1.27 14.40 11.30
C ILE A 35 0.29 13.44 10.65
N ILE A 36 0.43 12.15 10.93
CA ILE A 36 -0.49 11.15 10.40
C ILE A 36 -1.71 11.06 11.31
N ARG A 37 -2.87 11.37 10.74
CA ARG A 37 -4.18 11.27 11.40
C ARG A 37 -4.98 10.16 10.75
N ASP A 38 -5.87 9.56 11.52
CA ASP A 38 -6.82 8.56 11.05
C ASP A 38 -7.86 9.23 10.13
N PRO A 39 -8.10 8.71 8.91
CA PRO A 39 -8.95 9.37 7.93
C PRO A 39 -10.46 9.31 8.27
N GLN A 40 -10.90 8.38 9.13
CA GLN A 40 -12.30 8.27 9.54
C GLN A 40 -12.60 9.13 10.76
N THR A 41 -11.69 9.14 11.74
CA THR A 41 -11.91 9.80 13.04
C THR A 41 -11.22 11.15 13.16
N SER A 42 -10.39 11.52 12.18
CA SER A 42 -9.50 12.70 12.21
C SER A 42 -8.56 12.77 13.43
N LYS A 43 -8.47 11.70 14.22
CA LYS A 43 -7.61 11.63 15.40
C LYS A 43 -6.17 11.37 14.99
N SER A 44 -5.22 12.04 15.63
CA SER A 44 -3.80 11.76 15.43
C SER A 44 -3.46 10.32 15.80
N ARG A 45 -2.71 9.63 14.94
CA ARG A 45 -2.19 8.29 15.22
C ARG A 45 -0.98 8.32 16.17
N GLY A 46 -0.61 9.50 16.67
CA GLY A 46 0.50 9.68 17.59
C GLY A 46 1.87 9.63 16.90
N TYR A 47 1.94 9.82 15.58
CA TYR A 47 3.21 9.92 14.86
C TYR A 47 3.14 10.82 13.64
N GLY A 48 4.30 11.27 13.18
CA GLY A 48 4.50 12.16 12.06
C GLY A 48 5.87 11.98 11.42
N PHE A 49 6.12 12.78 10.39
CA PHE A 49 7.36 12.78 9.62
C PHE A 49 7.84 14.21 9.40
N VAL A 50 9.16 14.39 9.45
CA VAL A 50 9.84 15.67 9.16
C VAL A 50 10.94 15.40 8.15
N SER A 51 11.05 16.26 7.15
CA SER A 51 12.01 16.16 6.05
C SER A 51 12.96 17.33 6.08
N PHE A 52 14.27 17.06 6.05
CA PHE A 52 15.33 18.07 6.00
C PHE A 52 16.06 18.04 4.66
N PHE A 53 16.65 19.18 4.28
CA PHE A 53 17.51 19.29 3.10
C PHE A 53 18.92 18.73 3.32
N ARG A 54 19.42 18.77 4.57
CA ARG A 54 20.76 18.29 4.93
C ARG A 54 20.68 17.13 5.89
N LYS A 55 21.60 16.17 5.71
CA LYS A 55 21.69 14.98 6.57
C LYS A 55 22.07 15.36 8.00
N GLU A 56 23.02 16.28 8.12
CA GLU A 56 23.57 16.75 9.41
C GLU A 56 22.47 17.39 10.27
N ASP A 57 21.62 18.23 9.66
CA ASP A 57 20.47 18.84 10.32
C ASP A 57 19.52 17.75 10.86
N ALA A 58 19.27 16.71 10.07
CA ALA A 58 18.41 15.61 10.46
C ALA A 58 19.00 14.74 11.59
N GLU A 59 20.31 14.45 11.54
CA GLU A 59 21.04 13.72 12.59
C GLU A 59 20.97 14.48 13.91
N ASN A 60 21.26 15.78 13.87
CA ASN A 60 21.24 16.63 15.05
C ASN A 60 19.82 16.72 15.65
N ALA A 61 18.81 16.87 14.79
CA ALA A 61 17.40 16.85 15.21
C ALA A 61 17.02 15.52 15.87
N ILE A 62 17.41 14.36 15.30
CA ILE A 62 17.14 13.05 15.91
C ILE A 62 17.76 12.99 17.31
N SER A 63 19.05 13.28 17.46
CA SER A 63 19.74 13.16 18.74
C SER A 63 19.23 14.14 19.81
N LYS A 64 18.87 15.36 19.43
CA LYS A 64 18.47 16.41 20.38
C LYS A 64 16.99 16.39 20.73
N MET A 65 16.12 15.98 19.79
CA MET A 65 14.67 15.94 20.00
C MET A 65 14.17 14.60 20.54
N ASN A 66 14.99 13.54 20.51
CA ASN A 66 14.57 12.26 21.08
C ASN A 66 14.33 12.39 22.59
N GLY A 67 13.10 12.14 23.04
CA GLY A 67 12.68 12.30 24.43
C GLY A 67 12.29 13.72 24.85
N GLN A 68 12.34 14.71 23.94
CA GLN A 68 11.89 16.08 24.23
C GLN A 68 10.38 16.16 24.33
N LYS A 69 9.84 17.04 25.18
CA LYS A 69 8.39 17.25 25.31
C LYS A 69 7.87 18.15 24.21
N VAL A 70 6.96 17.63 23.39
CA VAL A 70 6.20 18.43 22.40
C VAL A 70 4.72 18.25 22.71
N GLY A 71 4.08 19.35 23.14
CA GLY A 71 2.77 19.30 23.77
C GLY A 71 2.84 18.64 25.15
N SER A 72 1.98 17.65 25.40
CA SER A 72 1.84 17.00 26.72
C SER A 72 2.68 15.73 26.91
N ARG A 73 3.40 15.27 25.86
CA ARG A 73 4.15 14.00 25.88
C ARG A 73 5.57 14.15 25.33
N PRO A 74 6.54 13.36 25.85
CA PRO A 74 7.84 13.24 25.22
C PRO A 74 7.71 12.54 23.86
N ILE A 75 8.37 13.09 22.84
CA ILE A 75 8.38 12.51 21.49
C ILE A 75 9.53 11.55 21.33
N ARG A 76 9.40 10.63 20.39
CA ARG A 76 10.48 9.73 19.97
C ARG A 76 10.90 10.06 18.55
N THR A 77 12.18 10.32 18.34
CA THR A 77 12.71 10.59 16.99
C THR A 77 13.58 9.43 16.54
N ASN A 78 13.47 9.09 15.27
CA ASN A 78 14.36 8.12 14.64
C ASN A 78 14.49 8.43 13.15
N TRP A 79 15.47 7.86 12.48
CA TRP A 79 15.51 7.87 11.03
C TRP A 79 14.20 7.31 10.47
N ALA A 80 13.54 8.05 9.59
CA ALA A 80 12.41 7.50 8.88
C ALA A 80 12.96 6.50 7.88
N VAL A 81 12.56 5.24 8.04
CA VAL A 81 12.62 4.30 6.94
C VAL A 81 11.59 4.77 5.93
N ARG A 82 12.05 5.53 4.94
CA ARG A 82 11.29 5.67 3.71
C ARG A 82 11.13 4.26 3.16
N LYS A 83 9.95 3.67 3.31
CA LYS A 83 9.43 2.92 2.17
C LYS A 83 9.43 3.95 1.05
N PRO A 84 10.22 3.75 -0.02
CA PRO A 84 10.34 4.76 -1.07
C PRO A 84 8.92 5.16 -1.46
N ALA A 85 8.61 6.44 -1.26
CA ALA A 85 7.41 7.05 -1.80
C ALA A 85 7.65 7.22 -3.30
N SER A 86 7.71 6.10 -4.01
CA SER A 86 7.33 6.06 -5.41
C SER A 86 5.80 6.16 -5.44
N ALA A 87 5.30 6.82 -6.47
CA ALA A 87 3.90 7.05 -6.78
C ALA A 87 2.93 5.95 -6.31
N ALA A 88 1.67 6.32 -6.13
CA ALA A 88 0.58 5.36 -6.21
C ALA A 88 0.88 4.31 -7.31
N GLN A 89 0.91 3.04 -6.91
CA GLN A 89 1.10 1.84 -7.73
C GLN A 89 2.51 1.54 -8.29
N LYS A 90 2.86 0.26 -8.08
CA LYS A 90 3.93 -0.58 -8.67
C LYS A 90 5.25 -0.60 -7.89
N GLU A 91 5.76 -1.82 -7.72
CA GLU A 91 7.05 -2.18 -7.11
C GLU A 91 7.09 -2.34 -5.58
N ALA A 92 6.36 -3.35 -5.10
CA ALA A 92 6.77 -4.15 -3.96
C ALA A 92 6.46 -5.62 -4.28
N ASN A 93 7.35 -6.30 -5.00
CA ASN A 93 8.02 -7.54 -4.58
C ASN A 93 8.76 -8.17 -5.77
N THR A 94 10.09 -8.09 -5.80
CA THR A 94 10.91 -9.13 -6.45
C THR A 94 11.20 -10.26 -5.45
N LYS A 95 10.31 -10.50 -4.49
CA LYS A 95 10.05 -11.88 -4.08
C LYS A 95 8.92 -12.37 -4.99
N PRO A 96 9.06 -13.51 -5.67
CA PRO A 96 7.93 -14.12 -6.33
C PRO A 96 6.81 -14.25 -5.29
N LEU A 97 5.59 -13.81 -5.64
CA LEU A 97 4.42 -14.09 -4.82
C LEU A 97 4.38 -15.60 -4.64
N THR A 98 4.59 -16.09 -3.42
CA THR A 98 4.57 -17.52 -3.20
C THR A 98 3.13 -17.99 -3.09
N TYR A 99 2.87 -19.22 -3.54
CA TYR A 99 1.55 -19.85 -3.40
C TYR A 99 1.05 -19.78 -1.95
N ASP A 100 1.94 -20.02 -0.99
CA ASP A 100 1.61 -20.03 0.44
C ASP A 100 1.15 -18.66 0.95
N GLU A 101 1.88 -17.59 0.61
CA GLU A 101 1.52 -16.22 0.97
C GLU A 101 0.18 -15.80 0.36
N VAL A 102 -0.09 -16.17 -0.90
CA VAL A 102 -1.36 -15.85 -1.56
C VAL A 102 -2.49 -16.69 -0.97
N PHE A 103 -2.28 -17.98 -0.77
CA PHE A 103 -3.29 -18.87 -0.23
C PHE A 103 -3.73 -18.46 1.18
N CYS A 104 -2.81 -17.99 2.03
CA CYS A 104 -3.14 -17.58 3.40
C CYS A 104 -3.83 -16.19 3.52
N GLN A 105 -3.90 -15.39 2.45
CA GLN A 105 -4.44 -14.01 2.51
C GLN A 105 -5.96 -13.89 2.65
N THR A 106 -6.71 -14.95 2.36
CA THR A 106 -8.18 -14.93 2.37
C THR A 106 -8.76 -16.18 3.01
N SER A 107 -10.02 -16.11 3.43
CA SER A 107 -10.80 -17.26 3.90
C SER A 107 -10.74 -18.44 2.94
N SER A 108 -10.85 -19.67 3.45
CA SER A 108 -10.79 -20.90 2.64
C SER A 108 -11.91 -21.01 1.59
N THR A 109 -12.98 -20.23 1.74
CA THR A 109 -14.14 -20.18 0.85
C THR A 109 -14.00 -19.19 -0.31
N ASN A 110 -13.03 -18.28 -0.26
CA ASN A 110 -12.85 -17.30 -1.33
C ASN A 110 -12.09 -17.95 -2.48
N CYS A 111 -12.77 -18.10 -3.61
CA CYS A 111 -12.21 -18.62 -4.86
C CYS A 111 -12.23 -17.56 -5.97
N THR A 112 -12.42 -16.28 -5.62
CA THR A 112 -12.59 -15.19 -6.59
C THR A 112 -11.28 -14.43 -6.77
N VAL A 113 -10.82 -14.35 -8.01
CA VAL A 113 -9.64 -13.59 -8.43
C VAL A 113 -10.10 -12.27 -9.04
N TYR A 114 -9.60 -11.16 -8.52
CA TYR A 114 -9.63 -9.88 -9.21
C TYR A 114 -8.53 -9.84 -10.26
N CYS A 115 -8.88 -9.45 -11.50
CA CYS A 115 -7.93 -9.20 -12.59
C CYS A 115 -8.16 -7.79 -13.12
N GLY A 116 -7.18 -6.90 -13.00
CA GLY A 116 -7.29 -5.51 -13.46
C GLY A 116 -6.08 -5.05 -14.27
N GLY A 117 -6.21 -3.93 -14.98
CA GLY A 117 -5.11 -3.33 -15.75
C GLY A 117 -5.28 -3.42 -17.27
N ILE A 118 -6.33 -4.08 -17.76
CA ILE A 118 -6.65 -4.13 -19.19
C ILE A 118 -7.64 -3.01 -19.48
N THR A 119 -7.15 -1.88 -19.99
CA THR A 119 -7.98 -0.68 -20.24
C THR A 119 -8.66 -0.69 -21.60
N ALA A 120 -8.20 -1.52 -22.55
CA ALA A 120 -8.84 -1.70 -23.85
C ALA A 120 -8.86 -3.19 -24.24
N GLY A 121 -9.92 -3.62 -24.93
CA GLY A 121 -10.05 -5.01 -25.39
C GLY A 121 -10.36 -6.03 -24.29
N LEU A 122 -10.72 -5.59 -23.08
CA LEU A 122 -11.12 -6.48 -22.00
C LEU A 122 -12.45 -7.19 -22.35
N SER A 123 -12.39 -8.51 -22.56
CA SER A 123 -13.54 -9.38 -22.80
C SER A 123 -13.51 -10.62 -21.90
N GLU A 124 -14.68 -11.26 -21.76
CA GLU A 124 -14.78 -12.52 -21.04
C GLU A 124 -13.96 -13.62 -21.72
N GLU A 125 -14.06 -13.71 -23.04
CA GLU A 125 -13.34 -14.69 -23.88
C GLU A 125 -11.83 -14.58 -23.67
N LEU A 126 -11.29 -13.36 -23.62
CA LEU A 126 -9.87 -13.11 -23.38
C LEU A 126 -9.43 -13.62 -22.00
N LEU A 127 -10.22 -13.35 -20.96
CA LEU A 127 -9.92 -13.81 -19.61
C LEU A 127 -10.11 -15.33 -19.50
N HIS A 128 -11.09 -15.89 -20.17
CA HIS A 128 -11.31 -17.32 -20.19
C HIS A 128 -10.11 -18.03 -20.81
N GLU A 129 -9.64 -17.59 -21.98
CA GLU A 129 -8.45 -18.16 -22.63
C GLU A 129 -7.21 -18.03 -21.75
N ALA A 130 -7.01 -16.85 -21.12
CA ALA A 130 -5.85 -16.60 -20.28
C ALA A 130 -5.86 -17.37 -18.94
N PHE A 131 -7.04 -17.61 -18.34
CA PHE A 131 -7.14 -18.17 -16.99
C PHE A 131 -7.60 -19.64 -16.93
N ASN A 132 -8.17 -20.18 -18.02
CA ASN A 132 -8.69 -21.55 -18.05
C ASN A 132 -7.58 -22.61 -17.90
N SER A 133 -6.33 -22.29 -18.24
CA SER A 133 -5.18 -23.19 -18.04
C SER A 133 -4.86 -23.46 -16.57
N PHE A 134 -5.31 -22.62 -15.62
CA PHE A 134 -5.03 -22.78 -14.18
C PHE A 134 -6.08 -23.63 -13.45
N GLY A 135 -7.28 -23.79 -14.02
CA GLY A 135 -8.34 -24.59 -13.44
C GLY A 135 -9.73 -24.20 -13.95
N THR A 136 -10.75 -24.96 -13.54
CA THR A 136 -12.14 -24.74 -13.94
C THR A 136 -12.66 -23.41 -13.41
N ILE A 137 -13.07 -22.55 -14.34
CA ILE A 137 -13.71 -21.27 -14.07
C ILE A 137 -15.22 -21.50 -13.88
N GLN A 138 -15.79 -20.99 -12.80
CA GLN A 138 -17.23 -21.02 -12.51
C GLN A 138 -17.95 -19.80 -13.04
N GLU A 139 -17.33 -18.62 -12.94
CA GLU A 139 -17.95 -17.35 -13.32
C GLU A 139 -16.88 -16.33 -13.71
N ILE A 140 -17.15 -15.53 -14.74
CA ILE A 140 -16.36 -14.35 -15.09
C ILE A 140 -17.29 -13.15 -15.10
N ARG A 141 -16.89 -12.08 -14.42
CA ARG A 141 -17.64 -10.82 -14.37
C ARG A 141 -16.76 -9.67 -14.80
N VAL A 142 -16.99 -9.18 -16.02
CA VAL A 142 -16.17 -8.14 -16.65
C VAL A 142 -16.76 -6.75 -16.43
N PHE A 143 -15.92 -5.81 -16.00
CA PHE A 143 -16.23 -4.39 -15.86
C PHE A 143 -15.37 -3.59 -16.85
N LYS A 144 -15.77 -3.63 -18.13
CA LYS A 144 -15.02 -3.02 -19.25
C LYS A 144 -14.72 -1.54 -19.03
N ASP A 145 -15.72 -0.79 -18.55
CA ASP A 145 -15.62 0.65 -18.26
C ASP A 145 -14.51 1.00 -17.25
N LYS A 146 -14.24 0.07 -16.32
CA LYS A 146 -13.25 0.25 -15.26
C LYS A 146 -11.95 -0.52 -15.50
N GLY A 147 -11.85 -1.27 -16.60
CA GLY A 147 -10.66 -2.04 -16.96
C GLY A 147 -10.30 -3.17 -16.00
N TYR A 148 -11.29 -3.81 -15.38
CA TYR A 148 -11.08 -4.97 -14.50
C TYR A 148 -12.20 -6.01 -14.59
N ALA A 149 -11.94 -7.19 -14.04
CA ALA A 149 -12.89 -8.29 -13.96
C ALA A 149 -12.70 -9.10 -12.67
N PHE A 150 -13.71 -9.90 -12.34
CA PHE A 150 -13.62 -10.93 -11.31
C PHE A 150 -13.79 -12.31 -11.96
N ILE A 151 -12.93 -13.25 -11.60
CA ILE A 151 -12.90 -14.61 -12.13
C ILE A 151 -13.02 -15.54 -10.94
N ARG A 152 -14.13 -16.26 -10.84
CA ARG A 152 -14.37 -17.23 -9.78
C ARG A 152 -13.94 -18.61 -10.26
N PHE A 153 -13.03 -19.24 -9.55
CA PHE A 153 -12.62 -20.62 -9.79
C PHE A 153 -13.41 -21.61 -8.95
N CYS A 154 -13.38 -22.89 -9.34
CA CYS A 154 -13.98 -23.97 -8.56
C CYS A 154 -13.31 -24.18 -7.18
N SER A 155 -12.01 -23.89 -7.08
CA SER A 155 -11.20 -24.15 -5.90
C SER A 155 -10.33 -22.95 -5.56
N LYS A 156 -10.11 -22.72 -4.26
CA LYS A 156 -9.18 -21.69 -3.79
C LYS A 156 -7.74 -21.94 -4.26
N SER A 157 -7.33 -23.21 -4.32
CA SER A 157 -5.98 -23.57 -4.75
C SER A 157 -5.69 -23.13 -6.19
N THR A 158 -6.65 -23.35 -7.11
CA THR A 158 -6.49 -22.92 -8.51
C THR A 158 -6.57 -21.40 -8.65
N ALA A 159 -7.43 -20.74 -7.87
CA ALA A 159 -7.47 -19.28 -7.79
C ALA A 159 -6.14 -18.68 -7.28
N ALA A 160 -5.55 -19.26 -6.23
CA ALA A 160 -4.28 -18.81 -5.68
C ALA A 160 -3.13 -19.00 -6.68
N GLN A 161 -3.09 -20.15 -7.36
CA GLN A 161 -2.10 -20.40 -8.42
C GLN A 161 -2.25 -19.40 -9.56
N ALA A 162 -3.48 -19.13 -10.01
CA ALA A 162 -3.75 -18.14 -11.03
C ALA A 162 -3.28 -16.74 -10.62
N ILE A 163 -3.50 -16.31 -9.37
CA ILE A 163 -3.00 -15.02 -8.86
C ILE A 163 -1.48 -14.96 -8.92
N VAL A 164 -0.79 -15.99 -8.44
CA VAL A 164 0.68 -16.05 -8.43
C VAL A 164 1.25 -15.98 -9.85
N SER A 165 0.68 -16.77 -10.77
CA SER A 165 1.19 -16.87 -12.14
C SER A 165 0.83 -15.68 -13.02
N MET A 166 -0.35 -15.08 -12.82
CA MET A 166 -0.88 -14.02 -13.69
C MET A 166 -0.64 -12.61 -13.15
N ASN A 167 -0.36 -12.43 -11.85
CA ASN A 167 -0.08 -11.10 -11.33
C ASN A 167 1.24 -10.55 -11.90
N GLY A 168 1.13 -9.49 -12.72
CA GLY A 168 2.26 -8.88 -13.42
C GLY A 168 2.50 -9.45 -14.83
N ALA A 169 1.68 -10.42 -15.28
CA ALA A 169 1.73 -10.91 -16.65
C ALA A 169 1.25 -9.84 -17.64
N GLU A 170 1.55 -10.03 -18.92
CA GLU A 170 1.11 -9.12 -19.99
C GLU A 170 0.05 -9.80 -20.87
N ILE A 171 -1.09 -9.14 -21.06
CA ILE A 171 -2.17 -9.59 -21.95
C ILE A 171 -2.46 -8.45 -22.92
N ASN A 172 -2.30 -8.69 -24.22
CA ASN A 172 -2.49 -7.67 -25.28
C ASN A 172 -1.69 -6.37 -25.03
N GLY A 173 -0.46 -6.48 -24.51
CA GLY A 173 0.38 -5.32 -24.19
C GLY A 173 0.01 -4.59 -22.89
N TYR A 174 -0.99 -5.09 -22.16
CA TYR A 174 -1.37 -4.55 -20.85
C TYR A 174 -0.82 -5.43 -19.72
N THR A 175 -0.07 -4.83 -18.82
CA THR A 175 0.34 -5.50 -17.57
C THR A 175 -0.88 -5.68 -16.67
N ILE A 176 -1.26 -6.92 -16.44
CA ILE A 176 -2.38 -7.26 -15.56
C ILE A 176 -1.93 -7.37 -14.11
N LYS A 177 -2.86 -7.04 -13.22
CA LYS A 177 -2.72 -7.17 -11.78
C LYS A 177 -3.74 -8.16 -11.28
N CYS A 178 -3.28 -9.22 -10.63
CA CYS A 178 -4.14 -10.22 -10.03
C CYS A 178 -4.04 -10.18 -8.50
N SER A 179 -5.18 -10.25 -7.84
CA SER A 179 -5.27 -10.33 -6.38
C SER A 179 -6.57 -11.02 -5.98
N TRP A 180 -6.76 -11.32 -4.70
CA TRP A 180 -8.06 -11.79 -4.24
C TRP A 180 -9.15 -10.75 -4.50
N GLY A 181 -10.27 -11.20 -5.06
CA GLY A 181 -11.49 -10.44 -5.15
C GLY A 181 -12.05 -10.20 -3.76
N LYS A 182 -12.56 -8.99 -3.51
CA LYS A 182 -13.34 -8.74 -2.29
C LYS A 182 -14.62 -9.55 -2.39
N GLU A 183 -14.88 -10.41 -1.40
CA GLU A 183 -16.16 -11.10 -1.26
C GLU A 183 -17.24 -10.02 -1.14
N THR A 184 -17.95 -9.73 -2.22
CA THR A 184 -19.18 -8.95 -2.14
C THR A 184 -20.17 -9.83 -1.40
N PRO A 185 -20.66 -9.46 -0.21
CA PRO A 185 -21.73 -10.19 0.42
C PRO A 185 -22.89 -10.18 -0.57
N THR A 186 -23.33 -11.37 -0.97
CA THR A 186 -24.54 -11.55 -1.76
C THR A 186 -25.64 -10.76 -1.04
N SER A 187 -26.14 -9.68 -1.65
CA SER A 187 -27.37 -9.09 -1.16
C SER A 187 -28.43 -10.17 -1.36
N ASN A 188 -28.93 -10.71 -0.25
CA ASN A 188 -30.20 -11.45 -0.23
C ASN A 188 -31.32 -10.55 -0.78
#